data_AF-A0A9X3BZT9-F1
#
_entry.id   AF-A0A9X3BZT9-F1
#
_cell.length_a   1.000
_cell.length_b   1.000
_cell.length_c   1.000
_cell.angle_alpha   90.00
_cell.angle_beta   90.00
_cell.angle_gamma   90.00
#
_symmetry.space_group_name_H-M   'P 1'
#
loop_
_entity.id
_entity.type
_entity.pdbx_description
1 polymer ?
#
loop_
_entity_poly.entity_id
_entity_poly.type
_entity_poly.pdbx_seq_one_letter_code
_entity_poly.pdbx_strand_id
1 'polypeptide(L)'
;MNRIKIYIVLFFLGLGLQQAYSQSYKFRTSGYSVLEKNERGKWGKWSDLELVNILVVLDTDKNRIVVNSQETQVYQISDYIAREENDTDIVYSFICKDLKGNDTKLSIITRKKQDNRKQLYINYNDRIIVYNIFTI
;
A
#
# COMPACT_ATOMS: atom_id res chain seq x y z
N MET A 1 27.20 -44.69 16.47
CA MET A 1 26.22 -43.78 17.11
C MET A 1 26.60 -42.29 17.03
N ASN A 2 27.88 -41.90 17.12
CA ASN A 2 28.28 -40.48 17.11
C ASN A 2 28.13 -39.74 15.76
N ARG A 3 28.36 -40.41 14.62
CA ARG A 3 28.31 -39.75 13.31
C ARG A 3 26.89 -39.32 12.90
N ILE A 4 25.88 -40.14 13.17
CA ILE A 4 24.47 -39.81 12.92
C ILE A 4 24.03 -38.59 13.74
N LYS A 5 24.44 -38.50 15.01
CA LYS A 5 24.16 -37.32 15.84
C LYS A 5 24.80 -36.05 15.27
N ILE A 6 26.02 -36.14 14.74
CA ILE A 6 26.70 -35.03 14.07
C ILE A 6 25.95 -34.61 12.79
N TYR A 7 25.51 -35.56 11.97
CA TYR A 7 24.72 -35.24 10.76
C TYR A 7 23.37 -34.60 11.09
N ILE A 8 22.70 -35.05 12.16
CA ILE A 8 21.46 -34.43 12.64
C ILE A 8 21.73 -32.99 13.11
N VAL A 9 22.79 -32.77 13.90
CA VAL A 9 23.17 -31.42 14.36
C VAL A 9 23.51 -30.50 13.19
N LEU A 10 24.27 -30.99 12.19
CA LEU A 10 24.59 -30.24 10.97
C LEU A 10 23.35 -29.92 10.13
N PHE A 11 22.39 -30.85 10.05
CA PHE A 11 21.13 -30.64 9.35
C PHE A 11 20.30 -29.53 10.02
N PHE A 12 20.17 -29.55 11.35
CA PHE A 12 19.48 -28.49 12.08
C PHE A 12 20.22 -27.14 12.04
N LEU A 13 21.56 -27.15 12.00
CA LEU A 13 22.36 -25.93 11.84
C LEU A 13 22.15 -25.28 10.45
N GLY A 14 21.98 -26.11 9.41
CA GLY A 14 21.69 -25.64 8.05
C GLY A 14 20.28 -25.07 7.89
N LEU A 15 19.28 -25.62 8.61
CA LEU A 15 17.90 -25.11 8.59
C LEU A 15 17.73 -23.80 9.38
N GLY A 16 18.59 -23.52 10.36
CA GLY A 16 18.50 -22.32 11.20
C GLY A 16 18.97 -21.00 10.54
N LEU A 17 19.52 -21.07 9.31
CA LEU A 17 20.10 -19.91 8.61
C LEU A 17 19.16 -19.26 7.58
N GLN A 18 17.86 -19.56 7.61
CA GLN A 18 16.91 -18.92 6.69
C GLN A 18 16.67 -17.46 7.10
N GLN A 19 17.26 -16.53 6.36
CA GLN A 19 16.92 -15.10 6.44
C GLN A 19 15.66 -14.85 5.60
N ALA A 20 14.53 -14.55 6.25
CA ALA A 20 13.35 -14.04 5.59
C ALA A 20 13.41 -12.50 5.56
N TYR A 21 13.48 -11.90 4.37
CA TYR A 21 13.39 -10.46 4.21
C TYR A 21 11.92 -10.05 4.21
N SER A 22 11.42 -9.54 5.33
CA SER A 22 10.12 -8.87 5.38
C SER A 22 10.29 -7.40 5.02
N GLN A 23 9.62 -6.94 3.96
CA GLN A 23 9.62 -5.52 3.56
C GLN A 23 8.28 -4.89 3.94
N SER A 24 8.30 -4.05 4.97
CA SER A 24 7.17 -3.19 5.32
C SER A 24 7.55 -1.74 5.05
N TYR A 25 6.79 -1.08 4.19
CA TYR A 25 6.95 0.34 3.89
C TYR A 25 5.94 1.14 4.69
N LYS A 26 6.43 2.10 5.47
CA LYS A 26 5.59 2.97 6.29
C LYS A 26 5.57 4.38 5.73
N PHE A 27 4.40 4.97 5.77
CA PHE A 27 4.18 6.34 5.34
C PHE A 27 3.33 7.07 6.36
N ARG A 28 3.56 8.37 6.48
CA ARG A 28 2.67 9.29 7.19
C ARG A 28 1.93 10.16 6.19
N THR A 29 0.68 10.48 6.50
CA THR A 29 -0.11 11.41 5.70
C THR A 29 0.10 12.85 6.17
N SER A 30 -0.12 13.82 5.29
CA SER A 30 -0.24 15.25 5.65
C SER A 30 -1.63 15.82 5.39
N GLY A 31 -2.41 15.20 4.51
CA GLY A 31 -3.76 15.63 4.20
C GLY A 31 -4.45 14.67 3.23
N TYR A 32 -5.76 14.81 3.09
CA TYR A 32 -6.56 14.02 2.17
C TYR A 32 -7.61 14.86 1.43
N SER A 33 -8.00 14.37 0.26
CA SER A 33 -9.10 14.93 -0.55
C SER A 33 -9.90 13.78 -1.16
N VAL A 34 -11.19 14.02 -1.38
CA VAL A 34 -12.14 13.03 -1.90
C VAL A 34 -12.78 13.55 -3.19
N LEU A 35 -12.95 12.67 -4.17
CA LEU A 35 -13.73 12.92 -5.38
C LEU A 35 -14.86 11.89 -5.44
N GLU A 36 -16.11 12.35 -5.43
CA GLU A 36 -17.28 11.48 -5.46
C GLU A 36 -18.04 11.60 -6.79
N LYS A 37 -18.69 10.52 -7.22
CA LYS A 37 -19.66 10.54 -8.30
C LYS A 37 -20.97 11.12 -7.80
N ASN A 38 -21.63 11.91 -8.64
CA ASN A 38 -23.00 12.32 -8.39
C ASN A 38 -23.99 11.18 -8.65
N GLU A 39 -25.26 11.40 -8.32
CA GLU A 39 -26.38 10.45 -8.53
C GLU A 39 -26.53 9.99 -10.00
N ARG A 40 -25.95 10.74 -10.95
CA ARG A 40 -25.96 10.41 -12.39
C ARG A 40 -24.68 9.67 -12.83
N GLY A 41 -23.84 9.24 -11.89
CA GLY A 41 -22.61 8.50 -12.14
C GLY A 41 -21.45 9.33 -12.72
N LYS A 42 -21.57 10.66 -12.78
CA LYS A 42 -20.49 11.55 -13.26
C LYS A 42 -19.63 12.02 -12.10
N TRP A 43 -18.32 12.08 -12.31
CA TRP A 43 -17.38 12.63 -11.33
C TRP A 43 -17.71 14.10 -11.01
N GLY A 44 -17.77 14.42 -9.72
CA GLY A 44 -17.99 15.76 -9.20
C GLY A 44 -16.72 16.61 -9.19
N LYS A 45 -16.55 17.39 -8.13
CA LYS A 45 -15.33 18.17 -7.86
C LYS A 45 -14.58 17.52 -6.70
N TRP A 46 -13.27 17.73 -6.65
CA TRP A 46 -12.47 17.38 -5.48
C TRP A 46 -12.95 18.18 -4.26
N SER A 47 -13.04 17.53 -3.11
CA SER A 47 -13.19 18.20 -1.83
C SER A 47 -11.98 19.08 -1.55
N ASP A 48 -12.15 20.02 -0.61
CA ASP A 48 -11.02 20.74 -0.06
C ASP A 48 -10.03 19.79 0.61
N LEU A 49 -8.78 20.22 0.71
CA LEU A 49 -7.73 19.46 1.38
C LEU A 49 -7.92 19.55 2.89
N GLU A 50 -8.23 18.43 3.53
CA GLU A 50 -8.28 18.32 4.98
C GLU A 50 -6.97 17.76 5.53
N LEU A 51 -6.41 18.40 6.55
CA LEU A 51 -5.14 18.00 7.15
C LEU A 51 -5.31 16.80 8.07
N VAL A 52 -4.52 15.75 7.86
CA VAL A 52 -4.56 14.52 8.65
C VAL A 52 -3.16 13.92 8.82
N ASN A 53 -2.91 13.34 9.99
CA ASN A 53 -1.66 12.66 10.32
C ASN A 53 -1.91 11.19 10.68
N ILE A 54 -2.06 10.37 9.65
CA ILE A 54 -2.42 8.96 9.72
C ILE A 54 -1.22 8.12 9.28
N LEU A 55 -1.06 6.94 9.89
CA LEU A 55 -0.07 5.95 9.49
C LEU A 55 -0.65 5.05 8.39
N VAL A 56 0.07 4.95 7.28
CA VAL A 56 -0.18 4.02 6.19
C VAL A 56 0.94 3.00 6.13
N VAL A 57 0.61 1.72 6.01
CA VAL A 57 1.58 0.62 5.94
C VAL A 57 1.30 -0.23 4.71
N LEU A 58 2.29 -0.36 3.82
CA LEU A 58 2.34 -1.38 2.79
C LEU A 58 3.15 -2.55 3.33
N ASP A 59 2.49 -3.67 3.57
CA ASP A 59 3.05 -4.91 4.12
C ASP A 59 3.07 -5.95 3.00
N THR A 60 4.22 -6.14 2.37
CA THR A 60 4.35 -7.07 1.23
C THR A 60 4.41 -8.53 1.67
N ASP A 61 4.71 -8.80 2.94
CA ASP A 61 4.68 -10.15 3.51
C ASP A 61 3.24 -10.63 3.70
N LYS A 62 2.39 -9.75 4.25
CA LYS A 62 0.95 -10.04 4.43
C LYS A 62 0.09 -9.68 3.22
N ASN A 63 0.71 -9.23 2.13
CA ASN A 63 0.05 -8.74 0.91
C ASN A 63 -1.09 -7.77 1.23
N ARG A 64 -0.83 -6.73 2.02
CA ARG A 64 -1.89 -5.78 2.43
C ARG A 64 -1.40 -4.35 2.56
N ILE A 65 -2.33 -3.42 2.39
CA ILE A 65 -2.16 -2.01 2.72
C ILE A 65 -3.10 -1.68 3.87
N VAL A 66 -2.58 -1.05 4.93
CA VAL A 66 -3.35 -0.65 6.10
C VAL A 66 -3.31 0.87 6.22
N VAL A 67 -4.48 1.50 6.32
CA VAL A 67 -4.65 2.93 6.57
C VAL A 67 -5.29 3.08 7.96
N ASN A 68 -4.50 3.54 8.93
CA ASN A 68 -4.91 3.67 10.33
C ASN A 68 -5.68 4.98 10.59
N SER A 69 -6.77 5.21 9.84
CA SER A 69 -7.73 6.29 10.13
C SER A 69 -8.51 6.01 11.43
N GLN A 70 -9.49 6.86 11.77
CA GLN A 70 -10.38 6.62 12.93
C GLN A 70 -10.95 5.20 12.94
N GLU A 71 -11.41 4.72 11.77
CA GLU A 71 -11.62 3.31 11.50
C GLU A 71 -10.43 2.75 10.71
N THR A 72 -9.86 1.63 11.14
CA THR A 72 -8.73 1.02 10.41
C THR A 72 -9.23 0.39 9.12
N GLN A 73 -8.71 0.87 8.00
CA GLN A 73 -9.03 0.34 6.68
C GLN A 73 -7.93 -0.63 6.27
N VAL A 74 -8.30 -1.87 5.93
CA VAL A 74 -7.39 -2.90 5.46
C VAL A 74 -7.75 -3.29 4.04
N TYR A 75 -6.74 -3.27 3.17
CA TYR A 75 -6.85 -3.59 1.76
C TYR A 75 -5.95 -4.79 1.47
N GLN A 76 -6.54 -5.95 1.22
CA GLN A 76 -5.80 -7.17 0.86
C GLN A 76 -5.42 -7.07 -0.62
N ILE A 77 -4.12 -7.06 -0.91
CA ILE A 77 -3.59 -7.05 -2.27
C ILE A 77 -3.81 -8.42 -2.89
N SER A 78 -4.50 -8.46 -4.02
CA SER A 78 -4.66 -9.64 -4.86
C SER A 78 -3.68 -9.66 -6.03
N ASP A 79 -3.28 -8.49 -6.54
CA ASP A 79 -2.34 -8.40 -7.66
C ASP A 79 -1.47 -7.14 -7.58
N TYR A 80 -0.21 -7.30 -8.00
CA TYR A 80 0.79 -6.24 -8.09
C TYR A 80 0.95 -5.84 -9.56
N ILE A 81 0.50 -4.63 -9.90
CA ILE A 81 0.61 -4.13 -11.26
C ILE A 81 2.05 -3.66 -11.50
N ALA A 82 2.56 -3.94 -12.71
CA ALA A 82 3.89 -3.49 -13.13
C ALA A 82 4.07 -1.99 -12.90
N ARG A 83 5.25 -1.61 -12.42
CA ARG A 83 5.63 -0.22 -12.19
C ARG A 83 5.54 0.55 -13.50
N GLU A 84 4.74 1.62 -13.50
CA GLU A 84 4.66 2.56 -14.62
C GLU A 84 5.49 3.79 -14.30
N GLU A 85 6.33 4.21 -15.22
CA GLU A 85 7.17 5.39 -15.07
C GLU A 85 7.16 6.20 -16.37
N ASN A 86 6.92 7.50 -16.25
CA ASN A 86 6.98 8.46 -17.35
C ASN A 86 7.73 9.73 -16.91
N ASP A 87 7.74 10.77 -17.74
CA ASP A 87 8.45 12.02 -17.47
C ASP A 87 7.89 12.80 -16.27
N THR A 88 6.63 12.58 -15.91
CA THR A 88 5.94 13.32 -14.83
C THR A 88 5.80 12.52 -13.56
N ASP A 89 5.63 11.20 -13.66
CA ASP A 89 5.13 10.37 -12.57
C ASP A 89 5.83 9.00 -12.51
N ILE A 90 5.91 8.46 -11.29
CA ILE A 90 6.18 7.03 -11.02
C ILE A 90 4.96 6.48 -10.30
N VAL A 91 4.38 5.40 -10.82
CA VAL A 91 3.15 4.80 -10.31
C VAL A 91 3.39 3.34 -9.93
N TYR A 92 3.10 3.02 -8.68
CA TYR A 92 2.95 1.64 -8.20
C TYR A 92 1.47 1.39 -7.96
N SER A 93 0.88 0.42 -8.65
CA SER A 93 -0.54 0.10 -8.53
C SER A 93 -0.78 -1.31 -8.00
N PHE A 94 -1.88 -1.46 -7.27
CA PHE A 94 -2.27 -2.68 -6.58
C PHE A 94 -3.76 -2.91 -6.82
N ILE A 95 -4.14 -4.12 -7.21
CA ILE A 95 -5.54 -4.56 -7.15
C ILE A 95 -5.76 -5.14 -5.77
N CYS A 96 -6.77 -4.62 -5.06
CA CYS A 96 -7.03 -4.95 -3.67
C CYS A 96 -8.50 -5.27 -3.42
N LYS A 97 -8.76 -6.04 -2.36
CA LYS A 97 -10.08 -6.20 -1.75
C LYS A 97 -10.12 -5.50 -0.40
N ASP A 98 -11.16 -4.71 -0.15
CA ASP A 98 -11.40 -4.15 1.19
C ASP A 98 -11.93 -5.23 2.16
N LEU A 99 -12.10 -4.87 3.44
CA LEU A 99 -12.68 -5.78 4.45
C LEU A 99 -14.12 -6.24 4.15
N LYS A 100 -14.84 -5.54 3.27
CA LYS A 100 -16.19 -5.88 2.83
C LYS A 100 -16.18 -6.77 1.57
N GLY A 101 -15.00 -7.05 1.03
CA GLY A 101 -14.81 -7.85 -0.18
C GLY A 101 -14.94 -7.07 -1.49
N ASN A 102 -15.09 -5.74 -1.44
CA ASN A 102 -15.20 -4.91 -2.64
C ASN A 102 -13.84 -4.79 -3.32
N ASP A 103 -13.83 -4.89 -4.64
CA ASP A 103 -12.64 -4.64 -5.45
C ASP A 103 -12.32 -3.15 -5.51
N THR A 104 -11.07 -2.82 -5.22
CA THR A 104 -10.55 -1.45 -5.18
C THR A 104 -9.16 -1.42 -5.82
N LYS A 105 -8.83 -0.32 -6.50
CA LYS A 105 -7.48 -0.12 -7.04
C LYS A 105 -6.75 0.92 -6.20
N LEU A 106 -5.65 0.52 -5.58
CA LEU A 106 -4.77 1.42 -4.85
C LEU A 106 -3.57 1.78 -5.72
N SER A 107 -3.13 3.03 -5.66
CA SER A 107 -1.94 3.47 -6.39
C SER A 107 -1.11 4.44 -5.55
N ILE A 108 0.19 4.16 -5.42
CA ILE A 108 1.17 5.10 -4.87
C ILE A 108 1.83 5.82 -6.05
N ILE A 109 1.58 7.12 -6.14
CA ILE A 109 2.06 7.98 -7.23
C ILE A 109 3.09 8.95 -6.68
N THR A 110 4.28 8.98 -7.29
CA THR A 110 5.30 10.00 -7.04
C THR A 110 5.27 11.00 -8.18
N ARG A 111 4.94 12.26 -7.87
CA ARG A 111 4.88 13.38 -8.82
C ARG A 111 6.27 14.01 -8.97
N LYS A 112 7.02 13.66 -10.03
CA LYS A 112 8.41 14.11 -10.25
C LYS A 112 8.53 15.63 -10.35
N LYS A 113 7.59 16.27 -11.05
CA LYS A 113 7.56 17.73 -11.28
C LYS A 113 6.97 18.53 -10.10
N GLN A 114 6.66 17.88 -8.98
CA GLN A 114 6.13 18.51 -7.76
C GLN A 114 6.99 18.12 -6.57
N ASP A 115 8.30 18.34 -6.66
CA ASP A 115 9.26 18.01 -5.59
C ASP A 115 9.17 16.55 -5.12
N ASN A 116 8.96 15.62 -6.06
CA ASN A 116 8.75 14.20 -5.78
C ASN A 116 7.64 13.92 -4.74
N ARG A 117 6.61 14.77 -4.68
CA ARG A 117 5.45 14.58 -3.80
C ARG A 117 4.83 13.21 -4.04
N LYS A 118 4.70 12.42 -2.96
CA LYS A 118 4.05 11.11 -3.00
C LYS A 118 2.58 11.23 -2.60
N GLN A 119 1.73 10.48 -3.29
CA GLN A 119 0.30 10.44 -3.04
C GLN A 119 -0.18 8.99 -3.07
N LEU A 120 -1.06 8.62 -2.15
CA LEU A 120 -1.80 7.36 -2.18
C LEU A 120 -3.21 7.63 -2.71
N TYR A 121 -3.56 6.99 -3.81
CA TYR A 121 -4.90 6.97 -4.37
C TYR A 121 -5.60 5.67 -3.97
N ILE A 122 -6.85 5.77 -3.51
CA ILE A 122 -7.75 4.65 -3.24
C ILE A 122 -8.97 4.84 -4.13
N ASN A 123 -9.11 4.02 -5.17
CA ASN A 123 -10.17 4.14 -6.16
C ASN A 123 -11.27 3.10 -5.86
N TYR A 124 -12.42 3.59 -5.46
CA TYR A 124 -13.69 2.87 -5.41
C TYR A 124 -14.50 3.14 -6.68
N ASN A 125 -15.59 2.40 -6.86
CA ASN A 125 -16.48 2.57 -8.03
C ASN A 125 -17.18 3.93 -8.05
N ASP A 126 -17.48 4.49 -6.89
CA ASP A 126 -18.26 5.71 -6.68
C ASP A 126 -17.43 6.88 -6.13
N ARG A 127 -16.25 6.62 -5.56
CA ARG A 127 -15.39 7.66 -4.99
C ARG A 127 -13.89 7.36 -5.15
N ILE A 128 -13.08 8.41 -5.11
CA ILE A 128 -11.62 8.33 -5.06
C ILE A 128 -11.15 9.11 -3.85
N ILE A 129 -10.30 8.49 -3.03
CA ILE A 129 -9.66 9.15 -1.89
C ILE A 129 -8.18 9.30 -2.20
N VAL A 130 -7.64 10.51 -2.01
CA VAL A 130 -6.22 10.79 -2.19
C VAL A 130 -5.63 11.26 -0.89
N TYR A 131 -4.57 10.58 -0.44
CA TYR A 131 -3.74 11.03 0.67
C TYR A 131 -2.41 11.56 0.14
N ASN A 132 -1.99 12.75 0.60
CA ASN A 132 -0.59 13.15 0.48
C ASN A 132 0.21 12.36 1.51
N ILE A 133 1.26 11.66 1.07
CA ILE A 133 2.05 10.77 1.92
C ILE A 133 3.54 11.11 1.85
N PHE A 134 4.27 10.78 2.91
CA PHE A 134 5.72 10.85 2.95
C PHE A 134 6.27 9.63 3.69
N THR A 135 7.44 9.17 3.27
CA THR A 135 8.13 8.03 3.87
C THR A 135 8.63 8.42 5.26
N ILE A 136 8.56 7.48 6.21
CA ILE A 136 9.08 7.63 7.58
C ILE A 136 10.02 6.49 7.94
#